data_AF-A0A7Z9IVG1-F1
#
_entry.id   AF-A0A7Z9IVG1-F1
#
_cell.length_a   1.000
_cell.length_b   1.000
_cell.length_c   1.000
_cell.angle_alpha   90.00
_cell.angle_beta   90.00
_cell.angle_gamma   90.00
#
_symmetry.space_group_name_H-M   'P 1'
#
loop_
_entity.id
_entity.type
_entity.pdbx_description
1 polymer ?
#
loop_
_entity_poly.entity_id
_entity_poly.type
_entity_poly.pdbx_seq_one_letter_code
_entity_poly.pdbx_strand_id
1 'polypeptide(L)' 'MKKVSLLLLFIISAILQSHPDTTWTNNLSGEVPEGGYSVLQTADGGYIVSGSISLHFTNIKFVH' A
#
# COMPACT_ATOMS: atom_id res chain seq x y z
N MET A 1 39.09 -3.83 -14.41
CA MET A 1 38.73 -4.40 -13.09
C MET A 1 38.12 -3.37 -12.14
N LYS A 2 38.77 -2.23 -11.83
CA LYS A 2 38.25 -1.22 -10.89
C LYS A 2 36.93 -0.55 -11.32
N LYS A 3 36.76 -0.26 -12.62
CA LYS A 3 35.56 0.39 -13.18
C LYS A 3 34.30 -0.50 -13.15
N VAL A 4 34.47 -1.81 -13.33
CA VAL A 4 33.36 -2.78 -13.31
C VAL A 4 32.82 -2.95 -11.88
N SER A 5 33.72 -3.00 -10.89
CA SER A 5 33.34 -3.03 -9.46
C SER A 5 32.52 -1.79 -9.06
N LEU A 6 32.89 -0.62 -9.57
CA LEU A 6 32.17 0.63 -9.29
C LEU A 6 30.75 0.65 -9.91
N LEU A 7 30.59 0.09 -11.11
CA LEU A 7 29.29 -0.08 -11.77
C LEU A 7 28.37 -1.03 -11.00
N LEU A 8 28.91 -2.15 -10.50
CA LEU A 8 28.16 -3.11 -9.68
C LEU A 8 27.68 -2.50 -8.36
N LEU A 9 28.53 -1.73 -7.67
CA LEU A 9 28.16 -1.03 -6.44
C LEU A 9 27.07 0.03 -6.68
N PHE A 10 27.17 0.77 -7.79
CA PHE A 10 26.16 1.77 -8.15
C PHE A 10 24.79 1.13 -8.44
N ILE A 11 24.76 0.00 -9.14
CA ILE A 11 23.52 -0.72 -9.43
C ILE A 11 22.89 -1.23 -8.12
N ILE A 12 23.67 -1.80 -7.21
CA ILE A 12 23.17 -2.29 -5.91
C ILE A 12 22.55 -1.14 -5.10
N SER A 13 23.18 0.04 -5.07
CA SER A 13 22.61 1.21 -4.38
C SER A 13 21.30 1.71 -5.00
N ALA A 14 21.16 1.64 -6.32
CA ALA A 14 19.93 2.04 -7.00
C ALA A 14 18.75 1.10 -6.66
N ILE A 15 19.01 -0.20 -6.51
CA ILE A 15 17.99 -1.19 -6.15
C ILE A 15 17.54 -1.04 -4.70
N LEU A 16 18.42 -0.59 -3.80
CA LEU A 16 18.09 -0.34 -2.38
C LEU A 16 17.18 0.89 -2.16
N GLN A 17 17.07 1.79 -3.14
CA GLN A 17 16.28 3.03 -3.06
C GLN A 17 14.81 2.84 -3.48
N SER A 18 14.38 1.64 -3.89
CA SER A 18 12.98 1.41 -4.29
C SER A 18 12.06 1.48 -3.08
N HIS A 19 11.44 2.64 -2.86
CA HIS A 19 10.36 2.78 -1.91
C HIS A 19 9.10 2.20 -2.57
N PRO A 20 8.30 1.38 -1.89
CA PRO A 20 7.01 0.97 -2.42
C PRO A 20 6.14 2.21 -2.62
N ASP A 21 5.95 2.62 -3.87
CA ASP A 21 5.03 3.70 -4.22
C ASP A 21 3.62 3.26 -3.79
N THR A 22 3.04 3.97 -2.83
CA THR A 22 1.66 3.70 -2.42
C THR A 22 0.74 4.30 -3.48
N THR A 23 0.37 3.49 -4.47
CA THR A 23 -0.41 3.92 -5.65
C THR A 23 -1.87 4.21 -5.34
N TRP A 24 -2.36 3.81 -4.16
CA TRP A 24 -3.72 4.10 -3.71
C TRP A 24 -3.75 4.30 -2.20
N THR A 25 -4.06 5.53 -1.78
CA THR A 25 -4.50 5.84 -0.41
C THR A 25 -5.87 6.50 -0.51
N ASN A 26 -6.86 5.89 0.11
CA ASN A 26 -8.15 6.53 0.31
C ASN A 26 -8.41 6.57 1.81
N ASN A 27 -8.52 7.77 2.38
CA ASN A 27 -8.82 7.94 3.79
C ASN A 27 -10.32 7.74 3.99
N LEU A 28 -10.72 6.49 4.11
CA LEU A 28 -12.08 6.11 4.46
C LEU A 28 -12.17 6.00 5.98
N SER A 29 -12.48 7.12 6.65
CA SER A 29 -12.61 7.18 8.11
C SER A 29 -14.05 7.54 8.50
N GLY A 30 -14.73 6.68 9.25
CA GLY A 30 -15.99 6.99 9.93
C GLY A 30 -15.79 7.62 11.32
N GLU A 31 -16.87 8.11 11.95
CA GLU A 31 -16.85 8.67 13.32
C GLU A 31 -16.82 7.59 14.42
N VAL A 32 -16.87 6.31 14.04
CA VAL A 32 -17.04 5.15 14.92
C VAL A 32 -15.75 4.32 14.91
N PRO A 33 -15.37 3.62 16.00
CA PRO A 33 -14.19 2.75 15.99
C PRO A 33 -14.28 1.69 14.89
N GLU A 34 -13.39 1.77 13.91
CA GLU A 34 -13.26 0.83 12.78
C GLU A 34 -12.06 -0.09 13.02
N GLY A 35 -12.17 -1.34 12.59
CA GLY A 35 -11.16 -2.36 12.85
C GLY A 35 -10.99 -3.33 11.69
N GLY A 36 -9.75 -3.81 11.50
CA GLY A 36 -9.47 -4.96 10.65
C GLY A 36 -9.93 -6.24 11.35
N TYR A 37 -10.58 -7.13 10.59
CA TYR A 37 -11.07 -8.43 11.07
C TYR A 37 -10.11 -9.57 10.75
N SER A 38 -9.37 -9.47 9.66
CA SER A 38 -8.47 -10.53 9.22
C SER A 38 -7.30 -10.01 8.41
N VAL A 39 -6.18 -10.70 8.56
CA VAL A 39 -4.95 -10.50 7.81
C VAL A 39 -4.55 -11.85 7.21
N LEU A 40 -4.22 -11.88 5.93
CA LEU A 40 -3.71 -13.05 5.23
C LEU A 40 -2.41 -12.70 4.52
N GLN A 41 -1.37 -13.49 4.75
CA GLN A 41 -0.15 -13.40 3.96
C GLN A 41 -0.34 -14.10 2.60
N THR A 42 0.04 -13.45 1.51
CA THR A 42 -0.01 -14.01 0.16
C THR A 42 1.23 -14.85 -0.15
N ALA A 43 1.14 -15.72 -1.15
CA ALA A 43 2.23 -16.64 -1.51
C ALA A 43 3.51 -15.93 -1.99
N ASP A 44 3.39 -14.69 -2.45
CA ASP A 44 4.49 -13.81 -2.83
C ASP A 44 5.09 -13.02 -1.65
N GLY A 45 4.60 -13.23 -0.43
CA GLY A 45 5.07 -12.56 0.79
C GLY A 45 4.39 -11.23 1.10
N GLY A 46 3.43 -10.79 0.29
CA GLY A 46 2.54 -9.66 0.57
C GLY A 46 1.49 -9.97 1.64
N TYR A 47 0.61 -8.99 1.92
CA TYR A 47 -0.47 -9.13 2.90
C TYR A 47 -1.77 -8.53 2.38
N ILE A 48 -2.88 -9.22 2.66
CA ILE A 48 -4.25 -8.75 2.44
C ILE A 48 -4.86 -8.53 3.82
N VAL A 49 -5.42 -7.34 4.05
CA VAL A 49 -6.15 -7.00 5.27
C VAL A 49 -7.59 -6.67 4.89
N SER A 50 -8.56 -7.20 5.63
CA SER A 50 -9.98 -6.87 5.46
C SER A 50 -10.60 -6.39 6.76
N GLY A 51 -11.50 -5.42 6.66
CA GLY A 51 -12.26 -4.84 7.75
C GLY A 51 -13.57 -4.24 7.23
N SER A 52 -14.40 -3.71 8.11
CA SER A 52 -15.58 -2.92 7.72
C SER A 52 -15.44 -1.49 8.19
N ILE A 53 -15.97 -0.58 7.37
CA ILE A 53 -16.12 0.83 7.72
C ILE A 53 -17.62 1.17 7.75
N SER A 54 -18.01 2.07 8.65
CA SER A 54 -19.40 2.55 8.71
C SER A 54 -19.49 3.94 8.08
N LEU A 55 -19.92 4.00 6.83
CA LEU A 55 -20.09 5.27 6.12
C LEU A 55 -21.45 5.89 6.41
N HIS A 56 -21.46 7.09 6.99
CA HIS A 56 -22.68 7.89 7.12
C HIS A 56 -22.95 8.62 5.79
N PHE A 57 -23.71 7.97 4.90
CA PHE A 57 -24.07 8.59 3.62
C PHE A 57 -25.33 9.46 3.77
N THR A 58 -25.16 10.74 4.07
CA THR A 58 -26.24 11.72 3.91
C THR A 58 -26.30 12.15 2.44
N ASN A 59 -27.31 11.65 1.71
CA ASN A 59 -27.76 12.16 0.41
C ASN A 59 -26.76 12.08 -0.76
N ILE A 60 -26.40 10.86 -1.19
CA ILE A 60 -25.80 10.69 -2.53
C ILE A 60 -26.94 10.64 -3.56
N LYS A 61 -27.15 11.75 -4.27
CA LYS A 61 -27.91 11.73 -5.52
C LYS A 61 -27.02 11.12 -6.60
N PHE A 62 -27.40 9.95 -7.09
CA PHE A 62 -26.85 9.41 -8.33
C PHE A 62 -27.35 10.29 -9.48
N VAL A 63 -26.46 11.09 -10.07
CA VAL A 63 -26.71 11.72 -11.37
C VAL A 63 -26.37 10.66 -12.43
N HIS A 64 -27.37 10.28 -13.22
CA HIS A 64 -27.22 9.41 -14.38
C HIS A 64 -26.57 10.17 -15.54
#